data_AF-A0A946UJQ0-F1
#
_entry.id   AF-A0A946UJQ0-F1
#
_cell.length_a   1.000
_cell.length_b   1.000
_cell.length_c   1.000
_cell.angle_alpha   90.00
_cell.angle_beta   90.00
_cell.angle_gamma   90.00
#
_symmetry.space_group_name_H-M   'P 1'
#
loop_
_entity.id
_entity.type
_entity.pdbx_description
1 polymer ?
#
loop_
_entity_poly.entity_id
_entity_poly.type
_entity_poly.pdbx_seq_one_letter_code
_entity_poly.pdbx_strand_id
1 'polypeptide(L)'
;MSSWKGIHELYRANPLEADRLLWERESEPLSRRGFLRGSGLVAMSTALGATIPFAHLMPGGLIPAALAETVDPFELPGKDGLVILNDRPINAETPAHLLDDDITPASRLFVRNNGIPPAVTDANPDDWNVTIDGESCARPMTLSLADLKKKFRHRTLQLQLECGGNGRSEF
;
A
#
# COMPACT_ATOMS: atom_id res chain seq x y z
N MET A 1 21.32 -10.64 -40.13
CA MET A 1 21.12 -9.19 -39.89
C MET A 1 19.77 -9.05 -39.20
N SER A 2 19.74 -8.85 -37.87
CA SER A 2 18.48 -8.64 -37.16
C SER A 2 17.94 -7.25 -37.52
N SER A 3 16.78 -7.23 -38.17
CA SER A 3 16.02 -6.00 -38.41
C SER A 3 15.55 -5.49 -37.06
N TRP A 4 16.18 -4.42 -36.57
CA TRP A 4 15.73 -3.72 -35.38
C TRP A 4 14.43 -2.99 -35.72
N LYS A 5 13.31 -3.49 -35.21
CA LYS A 5 12.01 -2.81 -35.29
C LYS A 5 11.93 -1.77 -34.18
N GLY A 6 11.53 -0.54 -34.55
CA GLY A 6 11.33 0.52 -33.57
C GLY A 6 10.14 0.23 -32.65
N ILE A 7 10.15 0.79 -31.44
CA ILE A 7 9.06 0.62 -30.45
C ILE A 7 7.67 0.94 -31.06
N HIS A 8 7.57 1.99 -31.87
CA HIS A 8 6.32 2.37 -32.55
C HIS A 8 5.88 1.43 -33.67
N GLU A 9 6.80 0.63 -34.21
CA GLU A 9 6.49 -0.41 -35.21
C GLU A 9 5.98 -1.67 -34.51
N LEU A 10 6.59 -2.03 -33.37
CA LEU A 10 6.15 -3.15 -32.53
C LEU A 10 4.73 -2.94 -32.00
N TYR A 11 4.45 -1.78 -31.41
CA TYR A 11 3.11 -1.46 -30.90
C TYR A 11 2.05 -1.33 -32.01
N ARG A 12 2.43 -0.93 -33.23
CA ARG A 12 1.48 -0.89 -34.36
C ARG A 12 1.10 -2.28 -34.85
N ALA A 13 2.04 -3.21 -34.84
CA ALA A 13 1.82 -4.56 -35.32
C ALA A 13 0.98 -5.39 -34.35
N ASN A 14 1.33 -5.36 -33.06
CA ASN A 14 0.57 -6.03 -32.01
C ASN A 14 0.90 -5.42 -30.64
N PRO A 15 0.02 -4.59 -30.06
CA PRO A 15 0.24 -3.95 -28.76
C PRO A 15 0.44 -4.94 -27.61
N LEU A 16 -0.22 -6.11 -27.65
CA LEU A 16 -0.16 -7.10 -26.58
C LEU A 16 1.17 -7.85 -26.59
N GLU A 17 1.61 -8.24 -27.78
CA GLU A 17 2.91 -8.87 -27.97
C GLU A 17 4.06 -7.87 -27.74
N ALA A 18 3.85 -6.59 -28.06
CA ALA A 18 4.80 -5.53 -27.75
C ALA A 18 4.96 -5.32 -26.23
N ASP A 19 3.86 -5.32 -25.46
CA ASP A 19 3.91 -5.25 -23.99
C ASP A 19 4.63 -6.46 -23.38
N ARG A 20 4.41 -7.65 -23.94
CA ARG A 20 5.10 -8.90 -23.53
C ARG A 20 6.60 -8.85 -23.83
N LEU A 21 6.98 -8.41 -25.04
CA LEU A 21 8.37 -8.41 -25.50
C LEU A 21 9.22 -7.28 -24.90
N LEU A 22 8.64 -6.12 -24.63
CA LEU A 22 9.37 -4.95 -24.14
C LEU A 22 9.38 -4.85 -22.62
N TRP A 23 8.34 -5.39 -21.96
CA TRP A 23 8.13 -5.18 -20.54
C TRP A 23 7.75 -6.44 -19.76
N GLU A 24 7.77 -7.62 -20.38
CA GLU A 24 7.43 -8.91 -19.76
C GLU A 24 6.04 -8.92 -19.07
N ARG A 25 5.07 -8.18 -19.63
CA ARG A 25 3.72 -8.03 -19.08
C ARG A 25 2.66 -8.53 -20.05
N GLU A 26 1.67 -9.27 -19.54
CA GLU A 26 0.46 -9.64 -20.27
C GLU A 26 -0.69 -8.68 -19.89
N SER A 27 -1.31 -8.04 -20.89
CA SER A 27 -2.36 -7.04 -20.68
C SER A 27 -3.64 -7.40 -21.40
N GLU A 28 -4.59 -8.07 -20.73
CA GLU A 28 -5.87 -8.38 -21.35
C GLU A 28 -6.85 -7.19 -21.32
N PRO A 29 -7.43 -6.79 -22.48
CA PRO A 29 -8.39 -5.68 -22.57
C PRO A 29 -9.70 -5.90 -21.79
N LEU A 30 -10.14 -7.16 -21.69
CA LEU A 30 -11.39 -7.55 -21.03
C LEU A 30 -11.23 -7.83 -19.53
N SER A 31 -10.01 -7.76 -19.00
CA SER A 31 -9.76 -7.90 -17.57
C SER A 31 -10.26 -6.67 -16.80
N ARG A 32 -10.53 -6.82 -15.49
CA ARG A 32 -10.79 -5.68 -14.58
C ARG A 32 -9.75 -4.56 -14.72
N ARG A 33 -8.49 -4.93 -14.97
CA ARG A 33 -7.39 -3.99 -15.18
C ARG A 33 -7.48 -3.29 -16.54
N GLY A 34 -7.91 -3.98 -17.59
CA GLY A 34 -8.23 -3.40 -18.90
C GLY A 34 -9.40 -2.42 -18.85
N PHE A 35 -10.47 -2.75 -18.12
CA PHE A 35 -11.61 -1.86 -17.87
C PHE A 35 -11.21 -0.59 -17.11
N LEU A 36 -10.43 -0.72 -16.03
CA LEU A 36 -9.92 0.43 -15.26
C LEU A 36 -8.97 1.31 -16.08
N ARG A 37 -8.21 0.74 -17.03
CA ARG A 37 -7.40 1.50 -17.99
C ARG A 37 -8.27 2.30 -18.96
N GLY A 38 -9.32 1.69 -19.50
CA GLY A 38 -10.26 2.35 -20.41
C GLY A 38 -10.99 3.51 -19.75
N SER A 39 -11.46 3.34 -18.51
CA SER A 39 -12.09 4.42 -17.74
C SER A 39 -11.07 5.49 -17.33
N GLY A 40 -9.83 5.11 -17.01
CA GLY A 40 -8.74 6.06 -16.75
C GLY A 40 -8.45 6.98 -17.94
N LEU A 41 -8.39 6.44 -19.16
CA LEU A 41 -8.19 7.23 -20.39
C LEU A 41 -9.32 8.22 -20.65
N VAL A 42 -10.57 7.81 -20.41
CA VAL A 42 -11.74 8.69 -20.52
C VAL A 42 -11.62 9.84 -19.51
N ALA A 43 -11.34 9.54 -18.24
CA ALA A 43 -11.18 10.55 -17.18
C ALA A 43 -10.02 11.53 -17.47
N MET A 44 -8.93 11.05 -18.07
CA MET A 44 -7.81 11.91 -18.48
C MET A 44 -8.20 12.87 -19.61
N SER A 45 -8.88 12.37 -20.63
CA SER A 45 -9.32 13.20 -21.77
C SER A 45 -10.33 14.27 -21.36
N THR A 46 -11.23 13.96 -20.41
CA THR A 46 -12.17 14.94 -19.87
C THR A 46 -11.47 15.98 -19.00
N ALA A 47 -10.50 15.58 -18.16
CA ALA A 47 -9.73 16.52 -17.35
C ALA A 47 -8.88 17.49 -18.21
N LEU A 48 -8.29 17.00 -19.29
CA LEU A 48 -7.50 17.82 -20.22
C LEU A 48 -8.36 18.67 -21.17
N GLY A 49 -9.68 18.44 -21.23
CA GLY A 49 -10.57 19.08 -22.19
C GLY A 49 -10.20 18.82 -23.66
N ALA A 50 -9.43 17.76 -23.91
CA ALA A 50 -8.85 17.46 -25.21
C ALA A 50 -8.74 15.95 -25.42
N THR A 51 -8.87 15.53 -26.68
CA THR A 51 -8.60 14.14 -27.07
C THR A 51 -7.10 13.89 -27.00
N ILE A 52 -6.71 12.74 -26.43
CA ILE A 52 -5.30 12.34 -26.37
C ILE A 52 -5.02 11.48 -27.62
N PRO A 53 -4.31 12.02 -28.63
CA PRO A 53 -4.00 11.23 -29.83
C PRO A 53 -3.15 10.02 -29.45
N PHE A 54 -3.44 8.87 -30.06
CA PHE A 54 -2.76 7.60 -29.79
C PHE A 54 -2.87 7.08 -28.35
N ALA A 55 -3.92 7.46 -27.60
CA ALA A 55 -4.21 6.92 -26.26
C ALA A 55 -4.18 5.38 -26.16
N HIS A 56 -4.53 4.69 -27.25
CA HIS A 56 -4.50 3.23 -27.36
C HIS A 56 -3.07 2.63 -27.44
N LEU A 57 -2.04 3.46 -27.66
CA LEU A 57 -0.62 3.08 -27.68
C LEU A 57 0.10 3.49 -26.38
N MET A 58 -0.61 4.06 -25.40
CA MET A 58 0.01 4.45 -24.14
C MET A 58 0.38 3.21 -23.32
N PRO A 59 1.64 3.11 -22.84
CA PRO A 59 2.06 1.99 -22.02
C PRO A 59 1.27 1.96 -20.70
N GLY A 60 0.88 0.75 -20.29
CA GLY A 60 0.14 0.55 -19.05
C GLY A 60 0.96 0.96 -17.83
N GLY A 61 0.36 1.78 -16.94
CA GLY A 61 0.98 2.27 -15.71
C GLY A 61 1.34 3.76 -15.71
N LEU A 62 1.06 4.48 -16.80
CA LEU A 62 1.17 5.95 -16.81
C LEU A 62 0.04 6.55 -15.97
N ILE A 63 0.42 7.14 -14.84
CA ILE A 63 -0.45 7.98 -14.02
C ILE A 63 -0.23 9.43 -14.48
N PRO A 64 -1.27 10.20 -14.84
CA PRO A 64 -1.13 11.63 -15.14
C PRO A 64 -0.38 12.35 -14.04
N ALA A 65 0.52 13.25 -14.38
CA ALA A 65 1.23 14.06 -13.39
C ALA A 65 0.28 14.80 -12.42
N ALA A 66 -0.94 15.13 -12.87
CA ALA A 66 -2.00 15.73 -12.04
C ALA A 66 -2.68 14.75 -11.05
N LEU A 67 -2.57 13.44 -11.28
CA LEU A 67 -3.08 12.35 -10.44
C LEU A 67 -1.95 11.60 -9.71
N ALA A 68 -0.71 11.77 -10.17
CA ALA A 68 0.51 11.33 -9.51
C ALA A 68 0.89 12.40 -8.48
N GLU A 69 0.09 12.55 -7.43
CA GLU A 69 0.52 13.38 -6.32
C GLU A 69 1.78 12.77 -5.69
N THR A 70 2.83 13.61 -5.65
CA THR A 70 4.11 13.50 -4.94
C THR A 70 5.28 12.85 -5.68
N VAL A 71 6.31 13.67 -5.91
CA VAL A 71 7.65 13.31 -6.42
C VAL A 71 8.58 12.92 -5.27
N ASP A 72 8.14 13.18 -4.04
CA ASP A 72 8.85 12.78 -2.83
C ASP A 72 8.68 11.27 -2.64
N PRO A 73 9.75 10.53 -2.29
CA PRO A 73 9.58 9.19 -1.78
C PRO A 73 8.55 9.25 -0.65
N PHE A 74 7.54 8.40 -0.69
CA PHE A 74 6.56 8.33 0.38
C PHE A 74 7.26 7.75 1.62
N GLU A 75 7.97 8.57 2.37
CA GLU A 75 8.70 8.13 3.56
C GLU A 75 7.73 8.05 4.73
N LEU A 76 7.70 6.91 5.40
CA LEU A 76 6.95 6.74 6.65
C LEU A 76 7.80 7.26 7.80
N PRO A 77 7.38 8.31 8.54
CA PRO A 77 8.18 8.86 9.62
C PRO A 77 8.58 7.80 10.65
N GLY A 78 9.87 7.74 10.97
CA GLY A 78 10.43 6.77 11.93
C GLY A 78 10.56 5.34 11.39
N LYS A 79 10.32 5.10 10.10
CA LYS A 79 10.58 3.81 9.43
C LYS A 79 11.83 3.87 8.56
N ASP A 80 12.52 2.75 8.47
CA ASP A 80 13.80 2.61 7.76
C ASP A 80 13.69 1.50 6.71
N GLY A 81 13.70 1.89 5.42
CA GLY A 81 13.77 0.95 4.30
C GLY A 81 12.51 0.11 4.02
N LEU A 82 11.34 0.50 4.55
CA LEU A 82 10.08 -0.20 4.29
C LEU A 82 9.56 0.05 2.87
N VAL A 83 8.94 -0.97 2.27
CA VAL A 83 8.24 -0.86 0.99
C VAL A 83 6.77 -0.54 1.26
N ILE A 84 6.28 0.58 0.74
CA ILE A 84 4.87 0.95 0.87
C ILE A 84 4.05 0.22 -0.19
N LEU A 85 3.03 -0.49 0.28
CA LEU A 85 2.09 -1.26 -0.53
C LEU A 85 0.82 -0.46 -0.84
N ASN A 86 0.43 0.43 0.07
CA ASN A 86 -0.73 1.32 -0.06
C ASN A 86 -0.57 2.52 0.88
N ASP A 87 -1.10 3.69 0.50
CA ASP A 87 -1.00 4.94 1.27
C ASP A 87 -2.31 5.32 2.00
N ARG A 88 -3.47 4.82 1.54
CA ARG A 88 -4.79 5.10 2.15
C ARG A 88 -5.67 3.84 2.24
N PRO A 89 -5.67 3.10 3.36
CA PRO A 89 -4.84 3.29 4.56
C PRO A 89 -3.40 2.82 4.35
N ILE A 90 -2.48 3.39 5.11
CA ILE A 90 -1.05 3.06 5.04
C ILE A 90 -0.84 1.57 5.35
N ASN A 91 -0.25 0.84 4.40
CA ASN A 91 0.30 -0.49 4.58
C ASN A 91 1.72 -0.53 4.00
N ALA A 92 2.66 -1.08 4.75
CA ALA A 92 4.05 -1.19 4.34
C ALA A 92 4.68 -2.47 4.88
N GLU A 93 5.53 -3.10 4.09
CA GLU A 93 6.23 -4.33 4.43
C GLU A 93 7.73 -4.10 4.59
N THR A 94 8.36 -5.00 5.33
CA THR A 94 9.80 -4.99 5.56
C THR A 94 10.46 -5.91 4.55
N PRO A 95 11.38 -5.41 3.70
CA PRO A 95 12.15 -6.26 2.81
C PRO A 95 12.84 -7.41 3.55
N ALA A 96 12.88 -8.60 2.94
CA ALA A 96 13.45 -9.79 3.56
C ALA A 96 14.89 -9.61 4.06
N HIS A 97 15.72 -8.85 3.34
CA HIS A 97 17.10 -8.57 3.72
C HIS A 97 17.25 -7.64 4.94
N LEU A 98 16.14 -7.04 5.43
CA LEU A 98 16.10 -6.22 6.64
C LEU A 98 15.48 -6.96 7.84
N LEU A 99 15.17 -8.25 7.71
CA LEU A 99 14.53 -9.09 8.74
C LEU A 99 15.50 -10.06 9.43
N ASP A 100 16.80 -9.71 9.48
CA ASP A 100 17.84 -10.57 10.07
C ASP A 100 18.01 -10.39 11.60
N ASP A 101 17.45 -9.31 12.16
CA ASP A 101 17.57 -9.00 13.59
C ASP A 101 16.77 -10.00 14.46
N ASP A 102 17.36 -10.51 15.56
CA ASP A 102 16.69 -11.41 16.54
C ASP A 102 15.35 -10.87 17.05
N ILE A 103 15.27 -9.54 17.17
CA ILE A 103 14.05 -8.79 17.47
C ILE A 103 13.99 -7.65 16.45
N THR A 104 13.00 -7.70 15.55
CA THR A 104 12.80 -6.65 14.56
C THR A 104 12.64 -5.29 15.24
N PRO A 105 13.49 -4.30 14.94
CA PRO A 105 13.40 -2.99 15.58
C PRO A 105 12.11 -2.27 15.15
N ALA A 106 11.62 -1.35 15.98
CA ALA A 106 10.39 -0.60 15.69
C ALA A 106 10.42 0.15 14.35
N SER A 107 11.60 0.61 13.92
CA SER A 107 11.81 1.24 12.61
C SER A 107 11.66 0.29 11.42
N ARG A 108 11.78 -1.02 11.65
CA ARG A 108 11.65 -2.07 10.64
C ARG A 108 10.42 -2.97 10.82
N LEU A 109 9.61 -2.76 11.84
CA LEU A 109 8.35 -3.51 11.99
C LEU A 109 7.36 -3.08 10.89
N PHE A 110 6.72 -4.03 10.20
CA PHE A 110 5.74 -3.75 9.16
C PHE A 110 4.58 -2.87 9.67
N VAL A 111 3.87 -2.21 8.75
CA VAL A 111 2.68 -1.40 9.06
C VAL A 111 1.48 -1.99 8.34
N ARG A 112 0.41 -2.29 9.07
CA ARG A 112 -0.87 -2.70 8.48
C ARG A 112 -2.02 -1.97 9.15
N ASN A 113 -2.72 -1.14 8.37
CA ASN A 113 -3.92 -0.43 8.80
C ASN A 113 -5.12 -0.82 7.94
N ASN A 114 -6.28 -1.10 8.56
CA ASN A 114 -7.54 -1.35 7.85
C ASN A 114 -8.28 -0.06 7.47
N GLY A 115 -8.03 1.02 8.22
CA GLY A 115 -8.61 2.34 8.01
C GLY A 115 -7.58 3.42 8.37
N ILE A 116 -8.01 4.68 8.36
CA ILE A 116 -7.14 5.80 8.71
C ILE A 116 -6.92 5.77 10.24
N PRO A 117 -5.67 5.71 10.72
CA PRO A 117 -5.38 5.80 12.16
C PRO A 117 -5.90 7.11 12.76
N PRO A 118 -6.35 7.13 14.02
CA PRO A 118 -6.73 8.37 14.70
C PRO A 118 -5.55 9.36 14.76
N ALA A 119 -5.82 10.66 14.57
CA ALA A 119 -4.81 11.70 14.78
C ALA A 119 -4.46 11.80 16.28
N VAL A 120 -3.17 11.78 16.60
CA VAL A 120 -2.67 11.74 17.98
C VAL A 120 -1.94 13.01 18.41
N THR A 121 -1.89 14.03 17.54
CA THR A 121 -1.00 15.20 17.67
C THR A 121 -1.20 16.03 18.93
N ASP A 122 -2.35 15.93 19.60
CA ASP A 122 -2.70 16.72 20.78
C ASP A 122 -3.30 15.88 21.91
N ALA A 123 -3.24 14.54 21.82
CA ALA A 123 -3.83 13.66 22.81
C ALA A 123 -2.89 13.50 24.02
N ASN A 124 -3.34 13.89 25.21
CA ASN A 124 -2.65 13.55 26.45
C ASN A 124 -2.85 12.04 26.74
N PRO A 125 -1.77 11.24 26.82
CA PRO A 125 -1.89 9.80 27.10
C PRO A 125 -2.60 9.48 28.41
N ASP A 126 -2.57 10.41 29.38
CA ASP A 126 -3.23 10.22 30.68
C ASP A 126 -4.76 10.32 30.60
N ASP A 127 -5.31 10.92 29.55
CA ASP A 127 -6.76 11.02 29.31
C ASP A 127 -7.32 9.74 28.65
N TRP A 128 -6.44 8.82 28.24
CA TRP A 128 -6.84 7.59 27.58
C TRP A 128 -7.42 6.58 28.56
N ASN A 129 -8.60 6.06 28.20
CA ASN A 129 -9.35 5.09 28.99
C ASN A 129 -9.68 3.85 28.14
N VAL A 130 -9.64 2.68 28.77
CA VAL A 130 -10.17 1.43 28.22
C VAL A 130 -11.40 1.00 29.00
N THR A 131 -12.46 0.64 28.28
CA THR A 131 -13.68 0.08 28.87
C THR A 131 -13.73 -1.41 28.58
N ILE A 132 -13.94 -2.20 29.63
CA ILE A 132 -14.18 -3.65 29.58
C ILE A 132 -15.66 -3.83 29.88
N ASP A 133 -16.43 -4.28 28.90
CA ASP A 133 -17.89 -4.44 28.96
C ASP A 133 -18.35 -5.57 28.00
N GLY A 134 -19.65 -5.81 27.94
CA GLY A 134 -20.29 -6.79 27.06
C GLY A 134 -21.08 -7.85 27.83
N GLU A 135 -21.81 -8.68 27.10
CA GLU A 135 -22.77 -9.64 27.67
C GLU A 135 -22.14 -10.62 28.68
N SER A 136 -20.90 -11.04 28.44
CA SER A 136 -20.17 -11.95 29.34
C SER A 136 -19.40 -11.24 30.45
N CYS A 137 -19.45 -9.90 30.52
CA CYS A 137 -18.74 -9.14 31.53
C CYS A 137 -19.58 -9.04 32.81
N ALA A 138 -19.29 -9.89 33.79
CA ALA A 138 -20.00 -9.87 35.07
C ALA A 138 -19.84 -8.55 35.85
N ARG A 139 -18.74 -7.81 35.61
CA ARG A 139 -18.44 -6.53 36.25
C ARG A 139 -17.79 -5.58 35.25
N PRO A 140 -18.60 -4.82 34.48
CA PRO A 140 -18.09 -3.79 33.58
C PRO A 140 -17.22 -2.78 34.33
N MET A 141 -16.16 -2.31 33.68
CA MET A 141 -15.25 -1.34 34.28
C MET A 141 -14.56 -0.47 33.23
N THR A 142 -14.14 0.70 33.67
CA THR A 142 -13.30 1.61 32.89
C THR A 142 -12.00 1.83 33.64
N LEU A 143 -10.88 1.73 32.93
CA LEU A 143 -9.53 1.82 33.47
C LEU A 143 -8.76 2.89 32.70
N SER A 144 -8.15 3.82 33.42
CA SER A 144 -7.17 4.75 32.85
C SER A 144 -5.86 4.03 32.51
N LEU A 145 -5.00 4.65 31.70
CA LEU A 145 -3.64 4.16 31.50
C LEU A 145 -2.86 4.04 32.83
N ALA A 146 -3.09 4.95 33.77
CA ALA A 146 -2.48 4.91 35.09
C ALA A 146 -2.97 3.71 35.93
N ASP A 147 -4.26 3.36 35.84
CA ASP A 147 -4.81 2.16 36.47
C ASP A 147 -4.15 0.89 35.93
N LEU A 148 -4.01 0.79 34.60
CA LEU A 148 -3.40 -0.38 33.96
C LEU A 148 -1.97 -0.61 34.44
N LYS A 149 -1.16 0.46 34.53
CA LYS A 149 0.24 0.41 35.00
C LYS A 149 0.38 0.05 36.48
N LYS A 150 -0.57 0.46 37.34
CA LYS A 150 -0.50 0.28 38.80
C LYS A 150 -1.14 -1.02 39.29
N LYS A 151 -2.30 -1.40 38.75
CA LYS A 151 -3.12 -2.50 39.28
C LYS A 151 -2.69 -3.88 38.79
N PHE A 152 -2.02 -3.95 37.64
CA PHE A 152 -1.68 -5.23 36.99
C PHE A 152 -0.17 -5.44 36.95
N ARG A 153 0.24 -6.70 37.05
CA ARG A 153 1.64 -7.08 36.91
C ARG A 153 2.08 -6.94 35.46
N HIS A 154 3.11 -6.13 35.22
CA HIS A 154 3.74 -6.02 33.91
C HIS A 154 4.35 -7.35 33.48
N ARG A 155 4.13 -7.74 32.22
CA ARG A 155 4.68 -8.94 31.58
C ARG A 155 5.38 -8.52 30.30
N THR A 156 6.58 -9.05 30.08
CA THR A 156 7.35 -8.84 28.85
C THR A 156 7.51 -10.19 28.16
N LEU A 157 7.06 -10.27 26.92
CA LEU A 157 7.10 -11.46 26.07
C LEU A 157 7.66 -11.08 24.70
N GLN A 158 8.46 -11.97 24.12
CA GLN A 158 8.92 -11.84 22.73
C GLN A 158 7.97 -12.68 21.86
N LEU A 159 7.04 -12.01 21.18
CA LEU A 159 6.01 -12.64 20.36
C LEU A 159 6.18 -12.22 18.91
N GLN A 160 6.01 -13.15 17.98
CA GLN A 160 5.93 -12.86 16.56
C GLN A 160 4.54 -12.32 16.22
N LEU A 161 4.49 -11.20 15.50
CA LEU A 161 3.28 -10.67 14.91
C LEU A 161 3.35 -10.89 13.40
N GLU A 162 2.37 -11.62 12.87
CA GLU A 162 2.27 -11.90 11.45
C GLU A 162 0.93 -11.40 10.91
N CYS A 163 0.97 -10.71 9.77
CA CYS A 163 -0.24 -10.35 9.06
C CYS A 163 -0.85 -11.63 8.45
N GLY A 164 -2.15 -11.88 8.66
CA GLY A 164 -2.83 -13.03 8.04
C GLY A 164 -2.86 -13.02 6.50
N GLY A 165 -2.34 -11.98 5.85
CA GLY A 165 -2.12 -11.91 4.40
C GLY A 165 -0.65 -11.99 3.98
N ASN A 166 0.27 -12.32 4.88
CA ASN A 166 1.68 -12.54 4.57
C ASN A 166 1.81 -13.69 3.54
N GLY A 167 2.69 -13.54 2.54
CA GLY A 167 2.85 -14.52 1.45
C GLY A 167 1.73 -14.52 0.38
N ARG A 168 0.75 -13.61 0.44
CA ARG A 168 -0.36 -13.57 -0.53
C ARG A 168 0.09 -13.44 -1.99
N SER A 169 1.19 -12.74 -2.26
CA SER A 169 1.71 -12.52 -3.62
C SER A 169 2.22 -13.79 -4.31
N GLU A 170 2.39 -14.89 -3.56
CA GLU A 170 2.82 -16.18 -4.07
C GLU A 170 1.66 -17.05 -4.60
N PHE A 171 0.40 -16.56 -4.51
CA PHE A 171 -0.82 -17.29 -4.89
C PHE A 171 -1.71 -16.52 -5.87
#